data_AF-A0A662PLI1-F1
#
_entry.id   AF-A0A662PLI1-F1
#
_cell.length_a   1.000
_cell.length_b   1.000
_cell.length_c   1.000
_cell.angle_alpha   90.00
_cell.angle_beta   90.00
_cell.angle_gamma   90.00
#
_symmetry.space_group_name_H-M   'P 1'
#
loop_
_entity.id
_entity.type
_entity.pdbx_description
1 polymer ?
#
loop_
_entity_poly.entity_id
_entity_poly.type
_entity_poly.pdbx_seq_one_letter_code
_entity_poly.pdbx_strand_id
1 'polypeptide(L)' 'MKVLVLGGCGAQGTFATKELVASDEVSELIIGDYNVERARRVASEIGSEKLGVEKVDV' A
#
# COMPACT_ATOMS: atom_id res chain seq x y z
N MET A 1 -5.20 -3.30 -13.12
CA MET A 1 -4.41 -2.04 -13.11
C MET A 1 -3.36 -2.12 -12.01
N LYS A 2 -2.18 -1.54 -12.22
CA LYS A 2 -1.13 -1.43 -11.20
C LYS A 2 -1.17 -0.05 -10.55
N VAL A 3 -1.05 0.02 -9.22
CA VAL A 3 -1.18 1.26 -8.46
C VAL A 3 -0.01 1.46 -7.50
N LEU A 4 0.54 2.68 -7.43
CA LEU A 4 1.48 3.11 -6.40
C LEU A 4 0.78 4.13 -5.50
N VAL A 5 0.69 3.84 -4.19
CA VAL A 5 0.08 4.74 -3.21
C VAL A 5 1.17 5.43 -2.39
N LEU A 6 1.41 6.71 -2.67
CA LEU A 6 2.34 7.54 -1.91
C LEU A 6 1.74 7.91 -0.55
N GLY A 7 2.49 7.66 0.53
CA GLY A 7 1.97 7.81 1.89
C GLY A 7 0.93 6.74 2.26
N GLY A 8 0.96 5.58 1.59
CA GLY A 8 -0.05 4.52 1.72
C GLY A 8 -0.15 3.89 3.11
N CYS A 9 0.83 4.10 4.00
CA CYS A 9 0.74 3.69 5.40
C CYS A 9 0.36 4.82 6.37
N GLY A 10 0.11 6.02 5.85
CA GLY A 10 -0.35 7.19 6.59
C GLY A 10 -1.83 7.14 6.99
N ALA A 11 -2.33 8.22 7.60
CA ALA A 11 -3.69 8.26 8.16
C ALA A 11 -4.77 8.01 7.10
N GLN A 12 -4.74 8.75 5.99
CA GLN A 12 -5.67 8.56 4.86
C GLN A 12 -5.22 7.43 3.93
N GLY A 13 -3.91 7.35 3.65
CA GLY A 13 -3.34 6.37 2.74
C GLY A 13 -3.64 4.92 3.14
N THR A 14 -3.74 4.62 4.43
CA THR A 14 -4.08 3.26 4.89
C THR A 14 -5.48 2.84 4.47
N PHE A 15 -6.48 3.73 4.56
CA PHE A 15 -7.84 3.43 4.11
C PHE A 15 -7.92 3.29 2.59
N ALA A 16 -7.26 4.20 1.85
CA ALA A 16 -7.19 4.12 0.40
C ALA A 16 -6.52 2.81 -0.06
N THR A 17 -5.41 2.41 0.59
CA THR A 17 -4.70 1.16 0.30
C THR A 17 -5.59 -0.05 0.52
N LYS A 18 -6.34 -0.10 1.64
CA LYS A 18 -7.28 -1.18 1.96
C LYS A 18 -8.42 -1.30 0.94
N GLU A 19 -8.99 -0.18 0.52
CA GLU A 19 -10.06 -0.18 -0.47
C GLU A 19 -9.55 -0.60 -1.85
N LEU A 20 -8.44 -0.01 -2.29
CA LEU A 20 -7.87 -0.27 -3.61
C LEU A 20 -7.40 -1.72 -3.76
N VAL A 21 -6.76 -2.30 -2.75
CA VAL A 21 -6.26 -3.68 -2.83
C VAL A 21 -7.39 -4.72 -2.84
N ALA A 22 -8.57 -4.37 -2.30
CA ALA A 22 -9.77 -5.20 -2.34
C ALA A 22 -10.48 -5.17 -3.70
N SER A 23 -10.23 -4.15 -4.53
CA SER A 23 -10.81 -4.06 -5.86
C SER A 23 -10.23 -5.11 -6.81
N ASP A 24 -11.10 -5.78 -7.56
CA ASP A 24 -10.71 -6.71 -8.63
C ASP A 24 -10.10 -6.00 -9.84
N GLU A 25 -10.34 -4.69 -9.98
CA GLU A 25 -9.70 -3.89 -11.02
C GLU A 25 -8.21 -3.65 -10.74
N VAL A 26 -7.77 -3.81 -9.48
CA VAL A 26 -6.37 -3.70 -9.07
C VAL A 26 -5.72 -5.09 -9.08
N SER A 27 -4.69 -5.22 -9.91
CA SER A 27 -3.92 -6.44 -10.07
C SER A 27 -2.64 -6.45 -9.22
N GLU A 28 -2.15 -5.25 -8.87
CA GLU A 28 -0.94 -5.06 -8.06
C GLU A 28 -1.02 -3.67 -7.42
N LEU A 29 -0.67 -3.58 -6.14
CA LEU A 29 -0.60 -2.33 -5.40
C LEU A 29 0.70 -2.25 -4.61
N ILE A 30 1.39 -1.13 -4.70
CA ILE A 30 2.61 -0.84 -3.93
C ILE A 30 2.33 0.29 -2.95
N ILE A 31 2.61 0.08 -1.67
CA ILE A 31 2.71 1.17 -0.69
C ILE A 31 4.07 1.83 -0.87
N GLY A 32 4.08 3.07 -1.34
CA GLY A 32 5.27 3.93 -1.39
C GLY A 32 5.30 4.82 -0.16
N ASP A 33 6.28 4.62 0.73
CA ASP A 33 6.40 5.44 1.94
C ASP A 33 7.87 5.60 2.36
N TYR A 34 8.20 6.72 3.00
CA TYR A 34 9.53 6.94 3.56
C TYR A 34 9.77 6.02 4.77
N ASN A 35 8.70 5.72 5.52
CA ASN A 35 8.71 4.83 6.68
C ASN A 35 8.38 3.38 6.27
N VAL A 36 9.39 2.71 5.71
CA VAL A 36 9.28 1.33 5.20
C VAL A 36 8.81 0.35 6.27
N GLU A 37 9.27 0.48 7.51
CA GLU A 37 8.87 -0.40 8.61
C GLU A 37 7.37 -0.30 8.89
N ARG A 38 6.83 0.92 8.92
CA ARG A 38 5.39 1.13 9.06
C ARG A 38 4.62 0.60 7.85
N ALA A 39 5.12 0.82 6.63
CA ALA A 39 4.49 0.30 5.42
C ALA A 39 4.46 -1.23 5.38
N ARG A 40 5.53 -1.92 5.80
CA ARG A 40 5.57 -3.39 5.92
C ARG A 40 4.56 -3.91 6.95
N ARG A 41 4.43 -3.23 8.10
CA ARG A 41 3.40 -3.59 9.10
C ARG A 41 2.00 -3.47 8.52
N VAL A 42 1.66 -2.34 7.91
CA VAL A 42 0.34 -2.16 7.26
C VAL A 42 0.11 -3.21 6.18
N ALA A 43 1.11 -3.51 5.35
CA ALA A 43 0.99 -4.55 4.33
C ALA A 43 0.74 -5.94 4.94
N SER A 44 1.44 -6.29 6.02
CA SER A 44 1.24 -7.56 6.74
C SER A 44 -0.13 -7.66 7.41
N GLU A 45 -0.66 -6.55 7.94
CA GLU A 45 -2.00 -6.49 8.54
C GLU A 45 -3.10 -6.65 7.49
N ILE A 46 -2.88 -6.13 6.27
CA ILE A 46 -3.81 -6.30 5.15
C ILE A 46 -3.76 -7.72 4.59
N GLY A 47 -2.57 -8.32 4.48
CA GLY A 47 -2.40 -9.73 4.13
C GLY A 47 -2.79 -10.11 2.70
N SER A 48 -2.79 -9.15 1.76
CA SER A 48 -3.10 -9.43 0.35
C SER A 48 -1.84 -9.76 -0.45
N GLU A 49 -1.92 -10.78 -1.30
CA GLU A 49 -0.85 -11.16 -2.25
C GLU A 49 -0.59 -10.11 -3.34
N LYS A 50 -1.57 -9.22 -3.60
CA LYS A 50 -1.45 -8.11 -4.55
C LYS A 50 -0.57 -6.97 -4.03
N LEU A 51 -0.23 -6.98 -2.74
CA LEU A 51 0.33 -5.85 -2.02
C LEU A 51 1.84 -5.95 -1.82
N GLY A 52 2.56 -4.93 -2.29
CA GLY A 52 3.99 -4.75 -2.06
C GLY A 52 4.31 -3.45 -1.32
N VAL A 53 5.59 -3.27 -0.98
CA VAL A 53 6.12 -2.10 -0.27
C VAL A 53 7.42 -1.65 -0.92
N GLU A 54 7.51 -0.35 -1.23
CA GLU A 54 8.70 0.30 -1.78
C GLU A 54 9.04 1.54 -0.95
N LYS A 55 10.34 1.80 -0.74
CA LYS A 55 10.77 3.04 -0.09
C LYS A 55 10.66 4.18 -1.09
N VAL A 56 9.88 5.20 -0.77
CA VAL A 56 9.75 6.42 -1.59
C VAL A 56 9.89 7.65 -0.69
N ASP A 57 10.71 8.61 -1.11
CA ASP A 57 11.00 9.86 -0.40
C ASP A 57 10.91 11.00 -1.42
N VAL A 58 9.84 11.80 -1.35
CA VAL A 58 9.42 12.81 -2.35
C VAL A 58 9.01 14.11 -1.69
#